data_AF-A0A836EXS3-F1
#
_entry.id   AF-A0A836EXS3-F1
#
_cell.length_a   1.000
_cell.length_b   1.000
_cell.length_c   1.000
_cell.angle_alpha   90.00
_cell.angle_beta   90.00
_cell.angle_gamma   90.00
#
_symmetry.space_group_name_H-M   'P 1'
#
loop_
_entity.id
_entity.type
_entity.pdbx_description
1 polymer ?
#
loop_
_entity_poly.entity_id
_entity_poly.type
_entity_poly.pdbx_seq_one_letter_code
_entity_poly.pdbx_strand_id
1 'polypeptide(L)'
;GRNSTTDEIRSGRPSDAVTEENVKKIHEMVLADRKVKVRELADATKISTERTRHILGEILHMKKLSCRWVPRMLTPDQKHERESTSKEWTC
;
A
#
# COMPACT_ATOMS: atom_id res chain seq x y z
N GLY A 1 -13.88 33.67 29.52
CA GLY A 1 -13.03 32.54 29.15
C GLY A 1 -13.84 31.62 28.27
N ARG A 2 -13.34 31.27 27.08
CA ARG A 2 -13.93 30.25 26.22
C ARG A 2 -13.10 28.99 26.42
N ASN A 3 -13.50 28.21 27.39
CA ASN A 3 -12.91 26.93 27.73
C ASN A 3 -13.32 25.93 26.64
N SER A 4 -12.34 25.65 25.78
CA SER A 4 -12.11 24.43 25.01
C SER A 4 -13.22 23.37 25.08
N THR A 5 -14.02 23.27 24.02
CA THR A 5 -14.80 22.05 23.71
C THR A 5 -13.80 20.97 23.27
N THR A 6 -13.23 20.27 24.24
CA THR A 6 -12.57 18.99 23.98
C THR A 6 -13.65 18.05 23.47
N ASP A 7 -13.56 17.64 22.21
CA ASP A 7 -14.47 16.66 21.62
C ASP A 7 -14.26 15.34 22.37
N GLU A 8 -15.17 15.04 23.29
CA GLU A 8 -15.15 13.81 24.07
C GLU A 8 -15.32 12.62 23.13
N ILE A 9 -14.66 11.50 23.45
CA ILE A 9 -14.75 10.27 22.65
C ILE A 9 -16.20 9.79 22.70
N ARG A 10 -16.97 10.09 21.64
CA ARG A 10 -18.36 9.65 21.50
C ARG A 10 -18.41 8.12 21.51
N SER A 11 -19.19 7.57 22.43
CA SER A 11 -19.55 6.16 22.53
C SER A 11 -20.50 5.74 21.39
N GLY A 12 -20.00 5.82 20.15
CA GLY A 12 -20.64 5.19 19.00
C GLY A 12 -20.31 3.69 18.91
N ARG A 13 -20.92 3.01 17.93
CA ARG A 13 -20.58 1.63 17.56
C ARG A 13 -19.05 1.49 17.42
N PRO A 14 -18.41 0.47 18.02
CA PRO A 14 -17.00 0.22 17.79
C PRO A 14 -16.75 0.16 16.28
N SER A 15 -15.72 0.85 15.79
CA SER A 15 -15.31 0.70 14.41
C SER A 15 -14.66 -0.68 14.23
N ASP A 16 -15.47 -1.75 14.22
CA ASP A 16 -15.05 -3.16 14.10
C ASP A 16 -14.12 -3.43 12.91
N ALA A 17 -14.11 -2.52 11.93
CA ALA A 17 -13.25 -2.62 10.75
C ALA A 17 -11.75 -2.42 11.04
N VAL A 18 -11.37 -1.62 12.05
CA VAL A 18 -9.96 -1.30 12.35
C VAL A 18 -9.52 -2.01 13.61
N THR A 19 -9.50 -3.33 13.54
CA THR A 19 -8.80 -4.17 14.51
C THR A 19 -7.34 -4.31 14.09
N GLU A 20 -6.44 -4.55 15.04
CA GLU A 20 -5.03 -4.81 14.75
C GLU A 20 -4.85 -5.99 13.79
N GLU A 21 -5.70 -7.02 13.91
CA GLU A 21 -5.72 -8.17 13.00
C GLU A 21 -6.00 -7.76 11.55
N ASN A 22 -7.02 -6.93 11.33
CA ASN A 22 -7.37 -6.44 10.00
C ASN A 22 -6.27 -5.54 9.40
N VAL A 23 -5.66 -4.69 10.23
CA VAL A 23 -4.53 -3.84 9.82
C VAL A 23 -3.35 -4.71 9.40
N LYS A 24 -2.99 -5.72 10.20
CA LYS A 24 -1.90 -6.66 9.90
C LYS A 24 -2.18 -7.44 8.61
N LYS A 25 -3.39 -7.96 8.44
CA LYS A 25 -3.79 -8.70 7.24
C LYS A 25 -3.68 -7.84 5.99
N ILE A 26 -4.19 -6.60 6.01
CA ILE A 26 -4.05 -5.66 4.88
C ILE A 26 -2.58 -5.38 4.58
N HIS A 27 -1.77 -5.17 5.63
CA HIS A 27 -0.34 -4.92 5.47
C HIS A 27 0.38 -6.09 4.78
N GLU A 28 0.13 -7.33 5.22
CA GLU A 28 0.70 -8.54 4.61
C GLU A 28 0.27 -8.70 3.15
N MET A 29 -1.01 -8.46 2.83
CA MET A 29 -1.50 -8.54 1.45
C MET A 29 -0.82 -7.54 0.51
N VAL A 30 -0.58 -6.31 0.97
CA VAL A 30 0.10 -5.27 0.18
C VAL A 30 1.60 -5.57 0.00
N LEU A 31 2.24 -6.17 1.00
CA LEU A 31 3.63 -6.60 0.89
C LEU A 31 3.80 -7.78 -0.06
N ALA A 32 2.83 -8.70 -0.09
CA ALA A 32 2.84 -9.84 -1.01
C ALA A 32 2.64 -9.41 -2.47
N ASP A 33 1.69 -8.50 -2.74
CA ASP A 33 1.51 -7.90 -4.07
C ASP A 33 1.28 -6.39 -3.98
N ARG A 34 2.29 -5.63 -4.42
CA ARG A 34 2.24 -4.17 -4.48
C ARG A 34 1.19 -3.64 -5.47
N LYS A 35 0.69 -4.46 -6.40
CA LYS A 35 -0.29 -4.07 -7.43
C LYS A 35 -1.74 -4.35 -7.04
N VAL A 36 -1.99 -4.88 -5.83
CA VAL A 36 -3.33 -5.18 -5.35
C VAL A 36 -4.23 -3.94 -5.32
N LYS A 37 -5.50 -4.09 -5.73
CA LYS A 37 -6.47 -2.99 -5.71
C LYS A 37 -7.14 -2.89 -4.34
N VAL A 38 -7.50 -1.66 -3.96
CA VAL A 38 -8.29 -1.40 -2.74
C VAL A 38 -9.59 -2.21 -2.69
N ARG A 39 -10.25 -2.42 -3.83
CA ARG A 39 -11.47 -3.25 -3.90
C ARG A 39 -11.19 -4.72 -3.55
N GLU A 40 -10.11 -5.28 -4.08
CA GLU A 40 -9.70 -6.67 -3.81
C GLU A 40 -9.33 -6.85 -2.33
N LEU A 41 -8.64 -5.87 -1.74
CA LEU A 41 -8.36 -5.84 -0.30
C LEU A 41 -9.63 -5.78 0.54
N ALA A 42 -10.58 -4.91 0.17
CA ALA A 42 -11.87 -4.78 0.85
C ALA A 42 -12.68 -6.09 0.79
N ASP A 43 -12.74 -6.72 -0.37
CA ASP A 43 -13.48 -7.97 -0.58
C ASP A 43 -12.87 -9.15 0.20
N ALA A 44 -11.55 -9.19 0.33
CA ALA A 44 -10.80 -10.22 1.06
C ALA A 44 -10.84 -10.04 2.58
N THR A 45 -10.94 -8.79 3.04
CA THR A 45 -11.00 -8.45 4.49
C THR A 45 -12.41 -8.22 5.00
N LYS A 46 -13.41 -8.21 4.10
CA LYS A 46 -14.82 -7.87 4.42
C LYS A 46 -14.98 -6.50 5.08
N ILE A 47 -14.07 -5.59 4.75
CA ILE A 47 -14.06 -4.20 5.21
C ILE A 47 -14.53 -3.31 4.07
N SER A 48 -15.16 -2.18 4.39
CA SER A 48 -15.55 -1.23 3.34
C SER A 48 -14.32 -0.61 2.67
N THR A 49 -14.42 -0.34 1.37
CA THR A 49 -13.31 0.25 0.58
C THR A 49 -12.81 1.59 1.12
N GLU A 50 -13.67 2.34 1.82
CA GLU A 50 -13.31 3.59 2.50
C GLU A 50 -12.43 3.33 3.71
N ARG A 51 -12.80 2.37 4.57
CA ARG A 51 -12.01 1.99 5.74
C ARG A 51 -10.69 1.35 5.33
N THR A 52 -10.66 0.54 4.26
CA THR A 52 -9.39 0.02 3.70
C THR A 52 -8.48 1.16 3.23
N ARG A 53 -9.01 2.20 2.57
CA ARG A 53 -8.22 3.40 2.21
C ARG A 53 -7.69 4.14 3.42
N HIS A 54 -8.52 4.30 4.46
CA HIS A 54 -8.12 4.92 5.71
C HIS A 54 -6.99 4.15 6.40
N ILE A 55 -7.08 2.81 6.46
CA ILE A 55 -6.00 1.97 7.02
C ILE A 55 -4.70 2.15 6.23
N LEU A 56 -4.77 2.10 4.90
CA LEU A 56 -3.58 2.26 4.05
C LEU A 56 -2.91 3.62 4.22
N GLY A 57 -3.68 4.71 4.23
CA GLY A 57 -3.16 6.08 4.26
C GLY A 57 -2.83 6.58 5.66
N GLU A 58 -3.78 6.48 6.60
CA GLU A 58 -3.68 7.12 7.92
C GLU A 58 -2.96 6.23 8.95
N ILE A 59 -3.11 4.91 8.86
CA ILE A 59 -2.55 3.97 9.86
C ILE A 59 -1.20 3.41 9.39
N LEU A 60 -1.14 2.90 8.16
CA LEU A 60 0.07 2.32 7.58
C LEU A 60 0.96 3.35 6.89
N HIS A 61 0.51 4.60 6.75
CA HIS A 61 1.22 5.69 6.09
C HIS A 61 1.71 5.35 4.66
N MET A 62 1.00 4.45 3.97
CA MET A 62 1.32 4.02 2.63
C MET A 62 0.75 4.96 1.58
N LYS A 63 1.55 5.26 0.55
CA LYS A 63 1.13 6.06 -0.60
C LYS A 63 1.12 5.22 -1.87
N LYS A 64 0.09 5.40 -2.68
CA LYS A 64 0.05 4.82 -4.03
C LYS A 64 1.08 5.52 -4.90
N LEU A 65 2.04 4.75 -5.40
CA LEU A 65 3.02 5.22 -6.38
C LEU A 65 2.68 4.66 -7.75
N SER A 66 2.90 5.45 -8.80
CA SER A 66 2.78 4.97 -10.17
C SER A 66 3.95 4.03 -10.49
N CYS A 67 3.68 2.99 -11.27
CA CYS A 67 4.74 2.15 -11.82
C CYS A 67 5.51 2.97 -12.87
N ARG A 68 6.83 2.86 -12.88
CA ARG A 68 7.66 3.45 -13.94
C ARG A 68 7.44 2.68 -15.23
N TRP A 69 7.27 3.39 -16.36
CA TRP A 69 7.18 2.75 -17.66
C TRP A 69 8.55 2.20 -18.06
N VAL A 70 8.59 0.91 -18.45
CA VAL A 70 9.81 0.24 -18.90
C VAL A 70 9.58 -0.23 -20.34
N PRO A 71 10.27 0.36 -21.33
CA PRO A 71 10.18 -0.09 -22.72
C PRO A 71 10.83 -1.47 -22.85
N ARG A 72 10.03 -2.45 -23.28
CA ARG A 72 10.43 -3.83 -23.63
C ARG A 72 10.87 -4.69 -22.43
N MET A 73 10.30 -5.89 -22.36
CA MET A 73 10.81 -6.96 -21.51
C MET A 73 12.08 -7.52 -22.15
N LEU A 74 13.23 -7.29 -21.51
CA LEU A 74 14.51 -7.80 -21.98
C LEU A 74 14.61 -9.32 -21.76
N THR A 75 15.11 -10.04 -22.76
CA THR A 75 15.48 -11.46 -22.62
C THR A 75 16.70 -11.60 -21.70
N PRO A 76 16.96 -12.79 -21.13
CA PRO A 76 18.16 -13.02 -20.32
C PRO A 76 19.45 -12.62 -21.04
N ASP A 77 19.59 -12.99 -22.32
CA ASP A 77 20.78 -12.67 -23.12
C ASP A 77 20.94 -11.15 -23.29
N GLN A 78 19.85 -10.43 -23.59
CA GLN A 78 19.86 -8.97 -23.70
C GLN A 78 20.23 -8.27 -22.38
N LYS A 79 19.92 -8.88 -21.23
CA LYS A 79 20.35 -8.35 -19.93
C LYS A 79 21.84 -8.55 -19.73
N HIS A 80 22.37 -9.73 -20.07
CA HIS A 80 23.79 -10.04 -19.96
C HIS A 80 24.64 -9.15 -20.86
N GLU A 81 24.22 -8.95 -22.10
CA GLU A 81 24.90 -8.05 -23.04
C GLU A 81 24.89 -6.61 -22.54
N ARG A 82 23.73 -6.09 -22.09
CA ARG A 82 23.64 -4.76 -21.47
C ARG A 82 24.58 -4.60 -20.27
N GLU A 83 24.68 -5.60 -19.40
CA GLU A 83 25.57 -5.55 -18.25
C GLU A 83 27.04 -5.56 -18.68
N SER A 84 27.40 -6.38 -19.67
CA SER A 84 28.76 -6.47 -20.21
C SER A 84 29.19 -5.14 -20.83
N THR A 85 28.36 -4.56 -21.71
CA THR A 85 28.61 -3.23 -22.27
C THR A 85 28.66 -2.17 -21.19
N SER A 86 27.78 -2.19 -20.18
CA SER A 86 27.83 -1.19 -19.11
C SER A 86 29.14 -1.22 -18.33
N LYS A 87 29.76 -2.40 -18.13
CA LYS A 87 31.05 -2.54 -17.43
C LYS A 87 32.22 -2.10 -18.29
N GLU A 88 32.21 -2.44 -19.58
CA GLU A 88 33.26 -2.05 -20.54
C GLU A 88 33.37 -0.53 -20.70
N TRP A 89 32.24 0.17 -20.70
CA TRP A 89 32.19 1.63 -20.90
C TRP A 89 32.35 2.46 -19.60
N THR A 90 32.42 1.81 -18.43
CA THR A 90 32.68 2.47 -17.15
C THR A 90 34.12 2.31 -16.65
N CYS A 91 34.97 1.60 -17.41
CA CYS A 91 36.43 1.63 -17.30
C CYS A 91 37.02 2.71 -18.21
#